data_AF-A0A699SXB6-F1
#
_entry.id   AF-A0A699SXB6-F1
#
_cell.length_a   1.000
_cell.length_b   1.000
_cell.length_c   1.000
_cell.angle_alpha   90.00
_cell.angle_beta   90.00
_cell.angle_gamma   90.00
#
_symmetry.space_group_name_H-M   'P 1'
#
loop_
_entity.id
_entity.type
_entity.pdbx_description
1 polymer ?
#
loop_
_entity_poly.entity_id
_entity_poly.type
_entity_poly.pdbx_seq_one_letter_code
_entity_poly.pdbx_strand_id
1 'polypeptide(L)' 'RAESGETEGEEKYEEYEEYEVEIEQPYGLKFAKGRDGATYIDAIAPGGSADKTKMFSVGDKVLATRVLDY' A
#
# COMPACT_ATOMS: atom_id res chain seq x y z
N ARG A 1 -47.71 4.33 -7.50
CA ARG A 1 -46.94 5.38 -6.82
C ARG A 1 -45.75 4.68 -6.19
N ALA A 2 -44.55 4.98 -6.70
CA ALA A 2 -43.29 4.51 -6.14
C ALA A 2 -43.12 5.07 -4.73
N GLU A 3 -42.54 4.28 -3.84
CA GLU A 3 -41.69 4.75 -2.75
C GLU A 3 -40.55 3.73 -2.62
N SER A 4 -39.40 4.11 -3.17
CA SER A 4 -38.11 3.44 -3.01
C SER A 4 -37.55 3.82 -1.64
N GLY A 5 -37.29 2.82 -0.80
CA GLY A 5 -36.59 2.99 0.47
C GLY A 5 -35.24 2.27 0.42
N GLU A 6 -34.21 3.07 0.15
CA GLU A 6 -32.92 3.07 0.86
C GLU A 6 -32.04 1.80 0.76
N THR A 7 -31.08 1.89 -0.16
CA THR A 7 -29.86 1.10 -0.21
C THR A 7 -28.93 1.52 0.92
N GLU A 8 -28.76 0.67 1.93
CA GLU A 8 -27.63 0.74 2.86
C GLU A 8 -26.75 -0.50 2.60
N GLY A 9 -25.90 -0.38 1.58
CA GLY A 9 -24.77 -1.28 1.42
C GLY A 9 -23.76 -0.92 2.48
N GLU A 10 -23.77 -1.65 3.59
CA GLU A 10 -22.71 -1.59 4.60
C GLU A 10 -21.40 -2.06 3.94
N GLU A 11 -20.65 -1.11 3.37
CA GLU A 11 -19.27 -1.34 2.98
C GLU A 11 -18.49 -1.56 4.28
N LYS A 12 -18.35 -2.82 4.68
CA LYS A 12 -17.32 -3.24 5.61
C LYS A 12 -15.99 -2.88 4.97
N TYR A 13 -15.48 -1.70 5.28
CA TYR A 13 -14.07 -1.41 5.15
C TYR A 13 -13.37 -2.45 6.01
N GLU A 14 -12.77 -3.46 5.38
CA GLU A 14 -11.82 -4.31 6.08
C GLU A 14 -10.76 -3.37 6.63
N GLU A 15 -10.57 -3.40 7.95
CA GLU A 15 -9.61 -2.54 8.64
C GLU A 15 -8.21 -2.92 8.12
N TYR A 16 -7.73 -2.18 7.13
CA TYR A 16 -6.43 -2.41 6.54
C TYR A 16 -5.36 -2.06 7.60
N GLU A 17 -4.48 -3.01 7.91
CA GLU A 17 -3.35 -2.75 8.81
C GLU A 17 -2.36 -1.78 8.13
N GLU A 18 -2.20 -0.59 8.71
CA GLU A 18 -1.21 0.40 8.29
C GLU A 18 0.03 0.30 9.18
N TYR A 19 1.22 0.25 8.56
CA TYR A 19 2.49 0.22 9.29
C TYR A 19 3.55 1.06 8.57
N GLU A 20 4.54 1.54 9.32
CA GLU A 20 5.71 2.25 8.79
C GLU A 20 6.95 1.36 8.92
N VAL A 21 7.79 1.34 7.88
CA VAL A 21 9.07 0.65 7.88
C VAL A 21 10.16 1.59 7.42
N GLU A 22 11.21 1.69 8.22
CA GLU A 22 12.44 2.39 7.85
C GLU A 22 13.42 1.41 7.19
N ILE A 23 13.96 1.78 6.03
CA ILE A 23 14.92 0.97 5.27
C ILE A 23 16.05 1.82 4.71
N GLU A 24 17.25 1.27 4.66
CA GLU A 24 18.42 1.93 4.07
C GLU A 24 18.51 1.69 2.55
N GLN A 25 19.22 2.58 1.85
CA GLN A 25 19.55 2.36 0.43
C GLN A 25 20.56 1.20 0.27
N PRO A 26 20.45 0.39 -0.80
CA PRO A 26 19.44 0.44 -1.86
C PRO A 26 18.09 -0.15 -1.43
N TYR A 27 17.00 0.61 -1.60
CA TYR A 27 15.69 0.26 -1.07
C TYR A 27 15.11 -1.05 -1.63
N GLY A 28 15.30 -1.31 -2.93
CA GLY A 28 14.81 -2.53 -3.57
C GLY A 28 13.29 -2.59 -3.79
N LEU A 29 12.63 -1.44 -3.92
CA LEU A 29 11.19 -1.33 -4.21
C LEU A 29 10.97 -0.74 -5.61
N LYS A 30 10.02 -1.31 -6.35
CA LYS A 30 9.49 -0.73 -7.59
C LYS A 30 8.03 -0.37 -7.38
N PHE A 31 7.65 0.84 -7.82
CA PHE A 31 6.27 1.31 -7.72
C PHE A 31 5.56 1.31 -9.07
N ALA A 32 4.24 1.09 -9.03
CA ALA A 32 3.34 1.30 -10.16
C ALA A 32 2.10 2.10 -9.73
N LYS A 33 1.49 2.79 -10.71
CA LYS A 33 0.22 3.50 -10.51
C LYS A 33 -0.95 2.56 -10.80
N GLY A 34 -1.86 2.41 -9.86
CA GLY A 34 -3.10 1.66 -10.03
C GLY A 34 -4.12 2.38 -10.90
N ARG A 35 -5.16 1.65 -11.33
CA ARG A 35 -6.29 2.23 -12.10
C ARG A 35 -7.11 3.22 -11.28
N ASP A 36 -7.08 3.08 -9.97
CA ASP A 36 -7.67 3.98 -8.98
C ASP A 36 -6.83 5.25 -8.75
N GLY A 37 -5.65 5.33 -9.38
CA GLY A 37 -4.73 6.45 -9.26
C GLY A 37 -3.77 6.37 -8.08
N ALA A 38 -3.88 5.38 -7.19
CA ALA A 38 -2.96 5.19 -6.07
C ALA A 38 -1.62 4.58 -6.51
N THR A 39 -0.66 4.56 -5.59
CA THR A 39 0.67 3.98 -5.79
C THR A 39 0.77 2.64 -5.06
N TYR A 40 1.32 1.64 -5.73
CA TYR A 40 1.45 0.28 -5.21
C TYR A 40 2.86 -0.27 -5.40
N ILE A 41 3.27 -1.21 -4.56
CA ILE A 41 4.48 -2.01 -4.75
C ILE A 41 4.26 -2.98 -5.91
N ASP A 42 4.97 -2.76 -7.02
CA ASP A 42 4.94 -3.59 -8.23
C ASP A 42 5.93 -4.76 -8.15
N ALA A 43 7.09 -4.52 -7.55
CA ALA A 43 8.11 -5.55 -7.37
C ALA A 43 9.01 -5.25 -6.18
N ILE A 44 9.54 -6.32 -5.59
CA ILE A 44 10.55 -6.27 -4.52
C ILE A 44 11.80 -6.95 -5.07
N ALA A 45 12.94 -6.25 -5.04
CA ALA A 45 14.21 -6.77 -5.53
C ALA A 45 14.79 -7.82 -4.57
N PRO A 46 15.06 -9.06 -5.02
CA PRO A 46 15.66 -10.09 -4.17
C PRO A 46 16.99 -9.63 -3.57
N GLY A 47 17.16 -9.79 -2.26
CA GLY A 47 18.35 -9.36 -1.51
C GLY A 47 18.47 -7.85 -1.25
N GLY A 48 17.50 -7.04 -1.71
CA GLY A 48 17.42 -5.61 -1.39
C GLY A 48 16.99 -5.34 0.06
N SER A 49 17.09 -4.10 0.52
CA SER A 49 16.73 -3.75 1.91
C SER A 49 15.29 -4.09 2.24
N ALA A 50 14.33 -3.74 1.37
CA ALA A 50 12.93 -4.11 1.56
C ALA A 50 12.71 -5.63 1.63
N ASP A 51 13.34 -6.41 0.73
CA ASP A 51 13.26 -7.88 0.74
C ASP A 51 13.79 -8.47 2.06
N LYS A 52 14.85 -7.91 2.63
CA LYS A 52 15.42 -8.40 3.89
C LYS A 52 14.49 -8.20 5.08
N THR A 53 13.67 -7.15 5.09
CA THR A 53 12.72 -6.89 6.19
C THR A 53 11.60 -7.92 6.25
N LYS A 54 11.19 -8.47 5.10
CA LYS A 54 10.00 -9.32 4.95
C LYS A 54 8.68 -8.65 5.38
N MET A 55 8.67 -7.32 5.52
CA MET A 55 7.47 -6.57 5.90
C MET A 55 6.60 -6.23 4.70
N PHE A 56 7.20 -5.99 3.54
CA PHE A 56 6.49 -5.58 2.32
C PHE A 56 6.02 -6.76 1.47
N SER A 57 4.89 -6.57 0.79
CA SER A 57 4.35 -7.47 -0.23
C SER A 57 4.10 -6.73 -1.55
N VAL A 58 4.18 -7.48 -2.66
CA VAL A 58 3.69 -6.96 -3.96
C VAL A 58 2.18 -6.75 -3.86
N GLY A 59 1.72 -5.56 -4.25
CA GLY A 59 0.33 -5.14 -4.11
C GLY A 59 0.06 -4.25 -2.89
N ASP A 60 1.02 -4.06 -1.98
CA ASP A 60 0.84 -3.11 -0.88
C ASP A 60 0.65 -1.70 -1.42
N LYS A 61 -0.34 -1.00 -0.86
CA LYS A 61 -0.61 0.40 -1.19
C LYS A 61 0.35 1.29 -0.41
N VAL A 62 1.04 2.17 -1.12
CA VAL A 62 1.96 3.14 -0.51
C VAL A 62 1.17 4.39 -0.16
N LEU A 63 1.05 4.68 1.14
CA LEU A 63 0.34 5.84 1.65
C LEU A 63 1.24 7.08 1.71
N ALA A 64 2.49 6.90 2.13
CA ALA A 64 3.48 7.97 2.23
C ALA A 64 4.90 7.42 2.09
N THR A 65 5.82 8.29 1.68
CA THR A 65 7.26 8.05 1.76
C THR A 65 7.94 9.30 2.33
N ARG A 66 9.01 9.11 3.09
CA ARG A 66 9.84 10.21 3.61
C ARG A 66 11.31 9.82 3.59
N VAL A 67 12.17 10.81 3.39
CA VAL A 67 13.62 10.68 3.59
C VAL A 67 13.91 11.03 5.04
N LEU A 68 14.76 10.23 5.69
CA LEU A 68 15.23 10.52 7.04
C LEU A 68 16.59 11.23 6.93
N ASP A 69 16.67 12.45 7.43
CA ASP A 69 17.91 13.20 7.59
C ASP A 69 18.38 13.02 9.05
N TYR A 70 19.51 12.32 9.25
CA TYR A 70 20.15 12.14 10.56
C TYR A 70 21.30 13.13 10.76
#